data_AF-A0A972K5H0-F1
#
_entry.id   AF-A0A972K5H0-F1
#
_cell.length_a   1.000
_cell.length_b   1.000
_cell.length_c   1.000
_cell.angle_alpha   90.00
_cell.angle_beta   90.00
_cell.angle_gamma   90.00
#
_symmetry.space_group_name_H-M   'P 1'
#
loop_
_entity.id
_entity.type
_entity.pdbx_description
1 polymer ?
#
loop_
_entity_poly.entity_id
_entity_poly.type
_entity_poly.pdbx_seq_one_letter_code
_entity_poly.pdbx_strand_id
1 'polypeptide(L)' 'MRMTPSSVTIAKLRSVSDITIYKDCVNQYCVKISGENTDGKPTSGLLDVWNTQKEAMSCAKGIAKMFNFTSIQMK' A
#
# COMPACT_ATOMS: atom_id res chain seq x y z
N MET A 1 3.95 -8.80 21.07
CA MET A 1 3.59 -7.39 20.79
C MET A 1 2.94 -7.36 19.40
N ARG A 2 1.62 -7.16 19.29
CA ARG A 2 0.95 -7.01 17.99
C ARG A 2 1.31 -5.62 17.46
N MET A 3 2.20 -5.54 16.48
CA MET A 3 2.38 -4.32 15.69
C MET A 3 1.07 -4.06 14.98
N THR A 4 0.30 -3.07 15.44
CA THR A 4 -0.86 -2.59 14.68
C THR A 4 -0.32 -2.07 13.35
N PRO A 5 -0.75 -2.60 12.20
CA PRO A 5 -0.37 -2.00 10.93
C PRO A 5 -0.90 -0.56 10.94
N SER A 6 -0.02 0.43 10.85
CA SER A 6 -0.43 1.82 10.71
C SER A 6 -1.23 1.92 9.41
N SER A 7 -2.55 2.05 9.51
CA SER A 7 -3.42 2.23 8.35
C SER A 7 -3.05 3.55 7.68
N VAL A 8 -2.52 3.51 6.47
CA VAL A 8 -2.19 4.74 5.73
C VAL A 8 -3.44 5.22 5.01
N THR A 9 -3.81 6.48 5.25
CA THR A 9 -4.88 7.12 4.51
C THR A 9 -4.34 7.68 3.19
N ILE A 10 -4.78 7.12 2.05
CA ILE A 10 -4.37 7.59 0.71
C ILE A 10 -4.60 9.10 0.54
N ALA A 11 -5.67 9.64 1.12
CA ALA A 11 -6.01 11.06 1.01
C ALA A 11 -4.97 12.02 1.63
N LYS A 12 -4.06 11.53 2.48
CA LYS A 12 -2.98 12.33 3.10
C LYS A 12 -1.63 12.16 2.41
N LEU A 13 -1.54 11.30 1.40
CA LEU A 13 -0.32 11.12 0.63
C LEU A 13 -0.17 12.21 -0.42
N ARG A 14 1.04 12.75 -0.49
CA ARG A 14 1.49 13.67 -1.54
C ARG A 14 2.13 12.92 -2.70
N SER A 15 2.93 11.90 -2.38
CA SER A 15 3.65 11.09 -3.36
C SER A 15 3.75 9.64 -2.89
N VAL A 16 3.93 8.73 -3.84
CA VAL A 16 4.17 7.31 -3.60
C VAL A 16 5.55 6.97 -4.13
N SER A 17 6.34 6.31 -3.29
CA SER A 17 7.70 5.86 -3.62
C SER A 17 7.77 4.34 -3.77
N ASP A 18 6.89 3.61 -3.10
CA ASP A 18 6.81 2.15 -3.17
C ASP A 18 5.37 1.65 -2.99
N ILE A 19 5.00 0.65 -3.77
CA ILE A 19 3.77 -0.13 -3.59
C ILE A 19 4.20 -1.60 -3.60
N THR A 20 4.05 -2.26 -2.45
CA THR A 20 4.38 -3.67 -2.29
C THR A 20 3.12 -4.46 -1.98
N ILE A 21 2.87 -5.50 -2.78
CA ILE A 21 1.86 -6.53 -2.49
C ILE A 21 2.59 -7.71 -1.86
N TYR A 22 2.12 -8.19 -0.71
CA TYR A 22 2.66 -9.40 -0.09
C TYR A 22 1.55 -10.25 0.51
N LYS A 23 1.82 -11.54 0.67
CA LYS A 23 0.87 -12.47 1.31
C LYS A 23 1.19 -12.60 2.79
N ASP A 24 0.21 -12.36 3.64
CA ASP A 24 0.36 -12.50 5.10
C ASP A 24 0.14 -13.96 5.54
N CYS A 25 0.48 -14.26 6.80
CA CYS A 25 0.39 -15.59 7.41
C CYS A 25 -1.03 -16.18 7.40
N VAL A 26 -2.06 -15.34 7.26
CA VAL A 26 -3.48 -15.73 7.20
C VAL A 26 -3.96 -16.01 5.77
N ASN A 27 -3.05 -16.18 4.81
CA ASN A 27 -3.33 -16.36 3.39
C ASN A 27 -4.03 -15.17 2.68
N GLN A 28 -4.03 -13.99 3.30
CA GLN A 28 -4.57 -12.77 2.72
C GLN A 28 -3.47 -11.97 2.02
N TYR A 29 -3.86 -11.20 1.00
CA TYR A 29 -2.97 -10.31 0.27
C TYR A 29 -3.03 -8.91 0.87
N CYS A 30 -1.89 -8.36 1.23
CA CYS A 30 -1.75 -7.04 1.81
C CYS A 30 -1.14 -6.10 0.77
N VAL A 31 -1.63 -4.88 0.69
CA VAL A 31 -0.98 -3.79 -0.08
C VAL A 31 -0.39 -2.82 0.93
N LYS A 32 0.94 -2.73 0.92
CA LYS A 32 1.69 -1.73 1.66
C LYS A 32 2.14 -0.64 0.70
N ILE A 33 1.97 0.59 1.15
CA ILE A 33 2.42 1.77 0.43
C ILE A 33 3.44 2.52 1.27
N SER A 34 4.45 3.06 0.61
CA SER A 34 5.41 3.97 1.23
C SER A 34 5.56 5.21 0.37
N GLY A 35 5.68 6.36 0.99
CA GLY A 35 5.73 7.64 0.30
C GLY A 35 5.87 8.81 1.27
N GLU A 36 5.41 9.97 0.83
CA GLU A 36 5.46 11.21 1.60
C GLU A 36 4.03 11.72 1.83
N ASN A 37 3.72 12.15 3.06
CA ASN A 37 2.47 12.83 3.35
C ASN A 37 2.47 14.27 2.82
N THR A 38 1.31 14.92 2.83
CA THR A 38 1.17 16.35 2.50
C THR A 38 2.00 17.27 3.40
N ASP A 39 2.29 16.86 4.64
CA ASP A 39 3.20 17.55 5.57
C ASP A 39 4.70 17.31 5.29
N GLY A 40 5.04 16.60 4.21
CA GLY A 40 6.44 16.34 3.82
C GLY A 40 7.13 15.23 4.62
N LYS A 41 6.42 14.57 5.54
CA LYS A 41 7.00 13.48 6.33
C LYS A 41 6.88 12.14 5.61
N PRO A 42 7.92 11.30 5.67
CA PRO A 42 7.84 9.96 5.14
C PRO A 42 6.79 9.17 5.91
N THR A 43 5.96 8.44 5.16
CA THR A 43 4.94 7.55 5.71
C THR A 43 5.03 6.20 5.04
N SER A 44 4.74 5.16 5.80
CA SER A 44 4.66 3.80 5.29
C SER A 44 3.65 3.03 6.11
N GLY A 45 2.86 2.21 5.44
CA GLY A 45 1.94 1.34 6.15
C GLY A 45 1.00 0.59 5.25
N LEU A 46 0.18 -0.22 5.91
CA LEU A 46 -0.78 -1.08 5.27
C LEU A 46 -1.98 -0.24 4.86
N LEU A 47 -2.47 -0.48 3.66
CA LEU A 47 -3.68 0.16 3.19
C LEU A 47 -4.90 -0.65 3.56
N ASP A 48 -4.91 -1.91 3.15
CA ASP A 48 -5.96 -2.87 3.45
C ASP A 48 -5.46 -4.31 3.26
N VAL A 49 -6.34 -5.27 3.55
CA VAL A 49 -6.16 -6.71 3.30
C VAL A 49 -7.23 -7.21 2.32
N TRP A 50 -6.81 -8.08 1.41
CA TRP A 50 -7.65 -8.66 0.37
C TRP A 50 -7.61 -10.19 0.42
N ASN A 51 -8.72 -10.82 0.04
CA ASN A 51 -8.80 -12.28 0.01
C ASN A 51 -8.13 -12.88 -1.23
N THR A 52 -8.02 -12.11 -2.32
CA THR A 52 -7.41 -12.58 -3.56
C THR A 52 -6.30 -11.65 -4.06
N GLN A 53 -5.31 -12.24 -4.75
CA GLN A 53 -4.24 -11.49 -5.41
C GLN A 53 -4.77 -10.48 -6.42
N LYS A 54 -5.84 -10.85 -7.13
CA LYS A 54 -6.44 -10.03 -8.18
C LYS A 54 -7.00 -8.73 -7.59
N GLU A 55 -7.68 -8.80 -6.45
CA GLU A 55 -8.23 -7.62 -5.77
C GLU A 55 -7.11 -6.71 -5.24
N ALA A 56 -6.11 -7.28 -4.57
CA ALA A 56 -4.95 -6.52 -4.11
C ALA A 56 -4.22 -5.83 -5.26
N MET A 57 -4.02 -6.53 -6.38
CA MET A 57 -3.39 -5.99 -7.58
C MET A 57 -4.23 -4.88 -8.24
N SER A 58 -5.56 -5.04 -8.30
CA SER A 58 -6.46 -4.00 -8.79
C SER A 58 -6.39 -2.74 -7.93
N CYS A 59 -6.34 -2.88 -6.60
CA CYS A 59 -6.17 -1.76 -5.69
C CYS A 59 -4.82 -1.07 -5.90
N ALA A 60 -3.73 -1.85 -5.89
CA ALA A 60 -2.37 -1.35 -6.13
C ALA A 60 -2.27 -0.58 -7.45
N LYS A 61 -2.87 -1.08 -8.53
CA LYS A 61 -2.95 -0.39 -9.83
C LYS A 61 -3.76 0.90 -9.78
N GLY A 62 -4.86 0.92 -9.03
CA GLY A 62 -5.65 2.13 -8.82
C GLY A 62 -4.83 3.24 -8.18
N ILE A 63 -4.11 2.91 -7.10
CA ILE A 63 -3.22 3.84 -6.40
C ILE A 63 -2.06 4.27 -7.29
N ALA A 64 -1.42 3.31 -7.96
CA ALA A 64 -0.34 3.58 -8.90
C ALA A 64 -0.77 4.62 -9.95
N LYS A 65 -1.98 4.48 -10.51
CA LYS A 65 -2.55 5.47 -11.44
C LYS A 65 -2.83 6.83 -10.80
N MET A 66 -3.34 6.87 -9.56
CA MET A 66 -3.61 8.13 -8.84
C MET A 66 -2.33 8.95 -8.62
N PHE A 67 -1.20 8.29 -8.37
CA PHE A 67 0.10 8.95 -8.10
C PHE A 67 1.07 8.93 -9.29
N ASN A 68 0.59 8.53 -10.48
CA ASN A 68 1.41 8.35 -11.68
C ASN A 68 2.67 7.47 -11.44
N PHE A 69 2.53 6.47 -10.59
CA PHE A 69 3.54 5.50 -10.22
C PHE A 69 3.38 4.24 -11.08
N THR A 70 4.47 3.63 -11.54
CA THR A 70 4.43 2.54 -12.54
C THR A 70 4.99 1.21 -12.05
N SER A 71 5.63 1.19 -10.88
CA SER A 71 6.38 0.03 -10.40
C SER A 71 5.72 -0.60 -9.17
N ILE A 72 4.90 -1.63 -9.37
CA ILE A 72 4.29 -2.38 -8.26
C ILE A 72 5.17 -3.60 -7.97
N GLN A 73 5.67 -3.73 -6.75
CA GLN A 73 6.45 -4.87 -6.31
C GLN A 73 5.52 -5.93 -5.73
N MET A 74 5.83 -7.20 -6.00
CA MET A 74 5.13 -8.34 -5.40
C MET A 74 6.14 -9.23 -4.70
N LYS A 75 5.91 -9.51 -3.43
CA LYS A 75 6.77 -10.33 -2.57
C LYS A 75 6.04 -11.53 -1.99
#